data_AF-A0A316LVJ7-F1
#
_entry.id   AF-A0A316LVJ7-F1
#
_cell.length_a   1.000
_cell.length_b   1.000
_cell.length_c   1.000
_cell.angle_alpha   90.00
_cell.angle_beta   90.00
_cell.angle_gamma   90.00
#
_symmetry.space_group_name_H-M   'P 1'
#
loop_
_entity.id
_entity.type
_entity.pdbx_description
1 polymer ?
#
loop_
_entity_poly.entity_id
_entity_poly.type
_entity_poly.pdbx_seq_one_letter_code
_entity_poly.pdbx_strand_id
1 'polypeptide(L)'
;MAVRTKRLALGALFTALGILLPLAFHLTGIPAAGQVFLPMHIPVLLCGLILGPVYGAVCGAVCPVAGFLLMNMPAAGRVLFMTVELCAYGLSAGLLYRKCGLDRLRLGVYPALLGAMLSGRLLYALALTAAATLFGMESVSAYLAVQATITGLAGIAVQAVVLPPLVKLFERSAFARELGLRAGKTALLREAARLLQSENCTLAVVFAGGGRFTSDGKGVRPLLECIDRYGGALRGAAVADRVTGRAAALLYAGAGVTAVYAAVLSEEALDALRKHRIHTEYDTLVPRIANRAGDGLCPMETAVLGIDDPAEARRALERKLAELSAAPPSEPPC
;
A
#
# COMPACT_ATOMS: atom_id res chain seq x y z
N MET A 1 14.86 -0.84 -3.73
CA MET A 1 15.58 -1.29 -2.51
C MET A 1 15.16 -0.50 -1.25
N ALA A 2 15.15 0.83 -1.28
CA ALA A 2 14.88 1.69 -0.11
C ALA A 2 13.57 1.39 0.65
N VAL A 3 12.46 1.11 -0.03
CA VAL A 3 11.16 0.79 0.61
C VAL A 3 11.25 -0.50 1.43
N ARG A 4 11.96 -1.52 0.93
CA ARG A 4 12.14 -2.80 1.64
C ARG A 4 12.97 -2.59 2.91
N THR A 5 14.01 -1.77 2.85
CA THR A 5 14.83 -1.41 4.01
C THR A 5 14.03 -0.65 5.06
N LYS A 6 13.20 0.33 4.65
CA LYS A 6 12.33 1.07 5.57
C LYS A 6 11.31 0.17 6.29
N ARG A 7 10.71 -0.79 5.56
CA ARG A 7 9.78 -1.78 6.15
C ARG A 7 10.49 -2.70 7.14
N LEU A 8 11.70 -3.16 6.83
CA LEU A 8 12.52 -3.95 7.74
C LEU A 8 12.89 -3.17 9.00
N ALA A 9 13.34 -1.93 8.87
CA ALA A 9 13.68 -1.08 10.01
C ALA A 9 12.47 -0.84 10.92
N LEU A 10 11.29 -0.57 10.35
CA LEU A 10 10.07 -0.40 11.14
C LEU A 10 9.61 -1.72 11.78
N GLY A 11 9.77 -2.85 11.09
CA GLY A 11 9.53 -4.17 11.65
C GLY A 11 10.42 -4.44 12.87
N ALA A 12 11.72 -4.13 12.77
CA ALA A 12 12.67 -4.23 13.88
C ALA A 12 12.30 -3.29 15.04
N LEU A 13 11.84 -2.07 14.75
CA LEU A 13 11.36 -1.14 15.76
C LEU A 13 10.15 -1.71 16.52
N PHE A 14 9.16 -2.26 15.83
CA PHE A 14 8.01 -2.88 16.50
C PHE A 14 8.41 -4.11 17.31
N THR A 15 9.36 -4.91 16.83
CA THR A 15 9.90 -6.04 17.60
C THR A 15 10.60 -5.56 18.87
N ALA A 16 11.46 -4.53 18.77
CA ALA A 16 12.13 -3.94 19.92
C ALA A 16 11.12 -3.38 20.93
N LEU A 17 10.09 -2.67 20.46
CA LEU A 17 9.00 -2.18 21.30
C LEU A 17 8.22 -3.35 21.94
N GLY A 18 7.99 -4.43 21.21
CA GLY A 18 7.34 -5.65 21.72
C GLY A 18 8.11 -6.29 22.88
N ILE A 19 9.44 -6.23 22.85
CA ILE A 19 10.31 -6.75 23.91
C ILE A 19 10.39 -5.76 25.10
N LEU A 20 10.52 -4.46 24.84
CA LEU A 20 10.78 -3.45 25.87
C LEU A 20 9.50 -2.95 26.58
N LEU A 21 8.35 -2.90 25.89
CA LEU A 21 7.12 -2.39 26.48
C LEU A 21 6.63 -3.23 27.67
N PRO A 22 6.68 -4.58 27.64
CA PRO A 22 6.38 -5.39 28.81
C PRO A 22 7.28 -5.07 30.02
N LEU A 23 8.56 -4.78 29.79
CA LEU A 23 9.49 -4.41 30.87
C LEU A 23 9.00 -3.14 31.60
N ALA A 24 8.57 -2.12 30.85
CA ALA A 24 8.03 -0.88 31.43
C ALA A 24 6.83 -1.15 32.35
N PHE A 25 5.94 -2.09 31.99
CA PHE A 25 4.80 -2.46 32.83
C PHE A 25 5.20 -3.24 34.09
N HIS A 26 6.27 -4.05 34.04
CA HIS A 26 6.77 -4.73 35.24
C HIS A 26 7.41 -3.74 36.23
N LEU A 27 8.06 -2.68 35.73
CA LEU A 27 8.67 -1.64 36.58
C LEU A 27 7.64 -0.82 37.36
N THR A 28 6.36 -0.82 36.96
CA THR A 28 5.29 -0.10 37.68
C THR A 28 4.95 -0.71 39.05
N GLY A 29 5.38 -1.95 39.33
CA GLY A 29 5.04 -2.67 40.55
C GLY A 29 3.60 -3.19 40.61
N ILE A 30 2.78 -2.99 39.57
CA ILE A 30 1.41 -3.52 39.51
C ILE A 30 1.47 -5.05 39.38
N PRO A 31 0.85 -5.82 40.29
CA PRO A 31 0.82 -7.27 40.21
C PRO A 31 0.23 -7.76 38.90
N ALA A 32 0.89 -8.72 38.26
CA ALA A 32 0.46 -9.33 36.99
C ALA A 32 0.17 -8.33 35.85
N ALA A 33 0.80 -7.14 35.85
CA ALA A 33 0.58 -6.10 34.84
C ALA A 33 0.69 -6.60 33.39
N GLY A 34 1.62 -7.52 33.13
CA GLY A 34 1.77 -8.13 31.81
C GLY A 34 0.55 -8.92 31.33
N GLN A 35 -0.17 -9.59 32.24
CA GLN A 35 -1.37 -10.37 31.92
C GLN A 35 -2.61 -9.49 31.81
N VAL A 36 -2.67 -8.42 32.62
CA VAL A 36 -3.80 -7.49 32.66
C VAL A 36 -3.81 -6.55 31.45
N PHE A 37 -2.67 -5.93 31.13
CA PHE A 37 -2.59 -4.89 30.09
C PHE A 37 -2.12 -5.40 28.73
N LEU A 38 -1.64 -6.64 28.65
CA LEU A 38 -1.19 -7.29 27.42
C LEU A 38 -0.20 -6.44 26.59
N PRO A 39 0.84 -5.80 27.19
CA PRO A 39 1.66 -4.80 26.52
C PRO A 39 2.36 -5.31 25.26
N MET A 40 2.81 -6.57 25.22
CA MET A 40 3.48 -7.14 24.05
C MET A 40 2.57 -7.26 22.82
N HIS A 41 1.24 -7.32 23.01
CA HIS A 41 0.29 -7.48 21.90
C HIS A 41 0.17 -6.19 21.08
N ILE A 42 0.35 -5.03 21.72
CA ILE A 42 0.20 -3.71 21.09
C ILE A 42 1.19 -3.56 19.91
N PRO A 43 2.52 -3.75 20.07
CA PRO A 43 3.46 -3.61 18.96
C PRO A 43 3.29 -4.69 17.88
N VAL A 44 2.90 -5.91 18.25
CA VAL A 44 2.68 -7.01 17.30
C VAL A 44 1.47 -6.72 16.40
N LEU A 45 0.35 -6.33 16.99
CA LEU A 45 -0.85 -5.92 16.26
C LEU A 45 -0.57 -4.70 15.39
N LEU A 46 0.12 -3.69 15.92
CA LEU A 46 0.48 -2.49 15.18
C LEU A 46 1.39 -2.81 13.98
N CYS A 47 2.35 -3.72 14.16
CA CYS A 47 3.20 -4.24 13.09
C CYS A 47 2.37 -4.92 11.99
N GLY A 48 1.45 -5.80 12.36
CA GLY A 48 0.53 -6.44 11.41
C GLY A 48 -0.33 -5.44 10.65
N LEU A 49 -0.99 -4.52 11.35
CA LEU A 49 -1.86 -3.50 10.76
C LEU A 49 -1.07 -2.55 9.83
N ILE A 50 0.16 -2.16 10.19
CA ILE A 50 0.94 -1.21 9.41
C ILE A 50 1.69 -1.89 8.26
N LEU A 51 2.49 -2.91 8.56
CA LEU A 51 3.44 -3.53 7.61
C LEU A 51 2.89 -4.76 6.90
N GLY A 52 1.76 -5.31 7.37
CA GLY A 52 1.09 -6.45 6.77
C GLY A 52 1.42 -7.80 7.41
N PRO A 53 0.87 -8.90 6.85
CA PRO A 53 0.77 -10.19 7.54
C PRO A 53 2.13 -10.82 7.87
N VAL A 54 3.09 -10.76 6.95
CA VAL A 54 4.42 -11.40 7.14
C VAL A 54 5.20 -10.71 8.25
N TYR A 55 5.26 -9.38 8.24
CA TYR A 55 5.96 -8.61 9.29
C TYR A 55 5.28 -8.77 10.64
N GLY A 56 3.95 -8.75 10.68
CA GLY A 56 3.18 -9.01 11.89
C GLY A 56 3.44 -10.40 12.47
N ALA A 57 3.42 -11.45 11.63
CA ALA A 57 3.67 -12.82 12.06
C ALA A 57 5.10 -12.99 12.61
N VAL A 58 6.11 -12.49 11.89
CA VAL A 58 7.51 -12.55 12.33
C VAL A 58 7.71 -11.77 13.63
N CYS A 59 7.15 -10.56 13.74
CA CYS A 59 7.18 -9.77 14.97
C CYS A 59 6.54 -10.55 16.13
N GLY A 60 5.36 -11.13 15.91
CA GLY A 60 4.64 -11.93 16.91
C GLY A 60 5.37 -13.19 17.35
N ALA A 61 6.11 -13.84 16.44
CA ALA A 61 6.91 -15.00 16.78
C ALA A 61 8.22 -14.63 17.51
N VAL A 62 8.89 -13.56 17.07
CA VAL A 62 10.19 -13.16 17.63
C VAL A 62 10.05 -12.51 19.00
N CYS A 63 9.01 -11.69 19.24
CA CYS A 63 8.89 -10.95 20.50
C CYS A 63 8.89 -11.84 21.76
N PRO A 64 8.08 -12.90 21.87
CA PRO A 64 8.08 -13.76 23.06
C PRO A 64 9.38 -14.52 23.24
N VAL A 65 9.95 -15.05 22.15
CA VAL A 65 11.18 -15.85 22.19
C VAL A 65 12.36 -14.98 22.59
N ALA A 66 12.54 -13.84 21.92
CA ALA A 66 13.61 -12.90 22.24
C ALA A 66 13.41 -12.28 23.64
N GLY A 67 12.17 -11.93 24.00
CA GLY A 67 11.85 -11.45 25.35
C GLY A 67 12.25 -12.46 26.43
N PHE A 68 11.93 -13.75 26.23
CA PHE A 68 12.30 -14.78 27.18
C PHE A 68 13.81 -14.93 27.32
N LEU A 69 14.53 -14.96 26.20
CA LEU A 69 15.99 -15.12 26.20
C LEU A 69 16.71 -13.91 26.82
N LEU A 70 16.20 -12.70 26.63
CA LEU A 70 16.84 -11.46 27.07
C LEU A 70 16.44 -11.05 28.49
N MET A 71 15.16 -11.26 28.84
CA MET A 71 14.55 -10.69 30.04
C MET A 71 13.92 -11.75 30.95
N ASN A 72 14.05 -13.04 30.62
CA ASN A 72 13.40 -14.17 31.31
C ASN A 72 11.86 -14.02 31.41
N MET A 73 11.27 -13.29 30.45
CA MET A 73 9.83 -13.01 30.37
C MET A 73 9.36 -13.12 28.91
N PRO A 74 8.28 -13.83 28.59
CA PRO A 74 7.30 -14.44 29.51
C PRO A 74 7.84 -15.71 30.18
N ALA A 75 7.17 -16.18 31.24
CA ALA A 75 7.55 -17.41 31.93
C ALA A 75 7.72 -18.59 30.96
N ALA A 76 8.72 -19.45 31.18
CA ALA A 76 9.12 -20.52 30.26
C ALA A 76 7.94 -21.38 29.77
N GLY A 77 7.02 -21.77 30.68
CA GLY A 77 5.84 -22.56 30.34
C GLY A 77 4.79 -21.85 29.46
N ARG A 78 4.92 -20.54 29.24
CA ARG A 78 4.01 -19.74 28.39
C ARG A 78 4.64 -19.30 27.07
N VAL A 79 5.97 -19.32 26.94
CA VAL A 79 6.69 -18.77 25.77
C VAL A 79 6.18 -19.40 24.47
N LEU A 80 6.10 -20.73 24.41
CA LEU A 80 5.67 -21.44 23.20
C LEU A 80 4.23 -21.08 22.81
N PHE A 81 3.30 -21.15 23.76
CA PHE A 81 1.89 -20.85 23.50
C PHE A 81 1.66 -19.38 23.12
N MET A 82 2.36 -18.45 23.79
CA MET A 82 2.28 -17.03 23.51
C MET A 82 2.92 -16.67 22.15
N THR A 83 3.93 -17.43 21.71
CA THR A 83 4.51 -17.32 20.37
C THR A 83 3.48 -17.67 19.30
N VAL A 84 2.75 -18.78 19.47
CA VAL A 84 1.67 -19.18 18.56
C VAL A 84 0.55 -18.13 18.54
N GLU A 85 0.14 -17.65 19.72
CA GLU A 85 -0.88 -16.61 19.85
C GLU A 85 -0.46 -15.32 19.14
N LEU A 86 0.69 -14.73 19.48
CA LEU A 86 1.09 -13.44 18.90
C LEU A 86 1.43 -13.52 17.42
N CYS A 87 1.98 -14.65 16.95
CA CYS A 87 2.13 -14.90 15.52
C CYS A 87 0.77 -14.82 14.80
N ALA A 88 -0.27 -15.44 15.37
CA ALA A 88 -1.62 -15.38 14.84
C ALA A 88 -2.22 -13.96 14.89
N TYR A 89 -2.06 -13.22 16.00
CA TYR A 89 -2.49 -11.82 16.11
C TYR A 89 -1.88 -10.98 14.97
N GLY A 90 -0.56 -11.02 14.82
CA GLY A 90 0.15 -10.22 13.82
C GLY A 90 -0.20 -10.63 12.38
N LEU A 91 -0.29 -11.93 12.12
CA LEU A 91 -0.68 -12.47 10.82
C LEU A 91 -2.10 -12.03 10.43
N SER A 92 -3.06 -12.30 11.31
CA SER A 92 -4.48 -12.03 11.06
C SER A 92 -4.77 -10.53 10.98
N ALA A 93 -4.15 -9.70 11.84
CA ALA A 93 -4.29 -8.25 11.77
C ALA A 93 -3.83 -7.70 10.41
N GLY A 94 -2.67 -8.17 9.94
CA GLY A 94 -2.15 -7.77 8.63
C GLY A 94 -2.96 -8.33 7.46
N LEU A 95 -3.43 -9.58 7.55
CA LEU A 95 -4.26 -10.20 6.51
C LEU A 95 -5.58 -9.45 6.35
N LEU A 96 -6.31 -9.29 7.46
CA LEU A 96 -7.61 -8.64 7.48
C LEU A 96 -7.49 -7.17 7.04
N TYR A 97 -6.60 -6.40 7.67
CA TYR A 97 -6.49 -4.99 7.37
C TYR A 97 -5.92 -4.75 5.96
N ARG A 98 -4.76 -5.32 5.61
CA ARG A 98 -4.05 -4.99 4.35
C ARG A 98 -4.45 -5.83 3.15
N LYS A 99 -4.71 -7.14 3.30
CA LYS A 99 -5.00 -8.02 2.16
C LYS A 99 -6.50 -8.12 1.87
N CYS A 100 -7.34 -8.21 2.89
CA CYS A 100 -8.80 -8.28 2.72
C CYS A 100 -9.45 -6.89 2.48
N GLY A 101 -8.67 -5.81 2.46
CA GLY A 101 -9.12 -4.48 2.06
C GLY A 101 -9.93 -3.74 3.13
N LEU A 102 -9.96 -4.23 4.37
CA LEU A 102 -10.63 -3.53 5.48
C LEU A 102 -9.99 -2.17 5.75
N ASP A 103 -8.72 -2.01 5.42
CA ASP A 103 -8.07 -0.73 5.47
C ASP A 103 -8.85 0.35 4.70
N ARG A 104 -9.52 0.02 3.58
CA ARG A 104 -10.29 0.97 2.75
C ARG A 104 -11.52 1.54 3.46
N LEU A 105 -11.99 0.89 4.52
CA LEU A 105 -13.14 1.32 5.29
C LEU A 105 -12.72 2.33 6.38
N ARG A 106 -13.58 3.32 6.63
CA ARG A 106 -13.34 4.36 7.67
C ARG A 106 -13.04 3.73 9.03
N LEU A 107 -13.81 2.69 9.38
CA LEU A 107 -13.74 1.98 10.65
C LEU A 107 -13.11 0.59 10.53
N GLY A 108 -12.50 0.22 9.40
CA GLY A 108 -12.04 -1.15 9.17
C GLY A 108 -10.89 -1.63 10.06
N VAL A 109 -10.26 -0.74 10.83
CA VAL A 109 -9.29 -1.14 11.87
C VAL A 109 -9.97 -1.97 12.96
N TYR A 110 -11.21 -1.63 13.35
CA TYR A 110 -11.93 -2.34 14.41
C TYR A 110 -12.22 -3.80 14.09
N PRO A 111 -12.90 -4.15 12.98
CA PRO A 111 -13.12 -5.55 12.61
C PRO A 111 -11.81 -6.31 12.34
N ALA A 112 -10.76 -5.65 11.82
CA ALA A 112 -9.45 -6.30 11.68
C ALA A 112 -8.81 -6.62 13.04
N LEU A 113 -8.90 -5.68 13.99
CA LEU A 113 -8.38 -5.84 15.35
C LEU A 113 -9.14 -6.95 16.11
N LEU A 114 -10.47 -6.91 16.10
CA LEU A 114 -11.30 -7.93 16.75
C LEU A 114 -11.10 -9.32 16.13
N GLY A 115 -11.02 -9.39 14.79
CA GLY A 115 -10.73 -10.64 14.09
C GLY A 115 -9.35 -11.21 14.43
N ALA A 116 -8.34 -10.35 14.58
CA ALA A 116 -7.00 -10.76 15.01
C ALA A 116 -6.94 -11.20 16.47
N MET A 117 -7.67 -10.51 17.36
CA MET A 117 -7.78 -10.90 18.76
C MET A 117 -8.42 -12.28 18.90
N LEU A 118 -9.54 -12.48 18.19
CA LEU A 118 -10.25 -13.75 18.19
C LEU A 118 -9.40 -14.89 17.61
N SER A 119 -8.73 -14.65 16.48
CA SER A 119 -7.89 -15.67 15.85
C SER A 119 -6.75 -16.11 16.76
N GLY A 120 -6.08 -15.18 17.43
CA GLY A 120 -4.99 -15.56 18.32
C GLY A 120 -5.46 -16.24 19.60
N ARG A 121 -6.58 -15.83 20.19
CA ARG A 121 -7.16 -16.54 21.34
C ARG A 121 -7.60 -17.96 20.97
N LEU A 122 -8.14 -18.13 19.77
CA LEU A 122 -8.49 -19.45 19.24
C LEU A 122 -7.24 -20.33 19.07
N LEU A 123 -6.18 -19.80 18.45
CA LEU A 123 -4.94 -20.55 18.26
C LEU A 123 -4.22 -20.83 19.58
N TYR A 124 -4.30 -19.92 20.55
CA TYR A 124 -3.80 -20.13 21.90
C TYR A 124 -4.54 -21.29 22.58
N ALA A 125 -5.88 -21.29 22.56
CA ALA A 125 -6.68 -22.38 23.10
C ALA A 125 -6.37 -23.72 22.42
N LEU A 126 -6.24 -23.73 21.09
CA LEU A 126 -5.90 -24.92 20.31
C LEU A 126 -4.51 -25.47 20.68
N ALA A 127 -3.53 -24.59 20.84
CA ALA A 127 -2.18 -24.98 21.23
C ALA A 127 -2.15 -25.60 22.64
N LEU A 128 -2.91 -25.02 23.59
CA LEU A 128 -3.05 -25.58 24.94
C LEU A 128 -3.77 -26.94 24.93
N THR A 129 -4.82 -27.11 24.13
CA THR A 129 -5.50 -28.41 23.99
C THR A 129 -4.58 -29.46 23.37
N ALA A 130 -3.83 -29.09 22.34
CA ALA A 130 -2.88 -29.99 21.71
C ALA A 130 -1.78 -30.42 22.70
N ALA A 131 -1.29 -29.49 23.53
CA ALA A 131 -0.34 -29.81 24.60
C ALA A 131 -0.92 -30.80 25.62
N ALA A 132 -2.16 -30.58 26.04
CA ALA A 132 -2.84 -31.45 27.00
C ALA A 132 -3.06 -32.87 26.44
N THR A 133 -3.59 -32.99 25.21
CA THR A 133 -4.02 -34.26 24.64
C THR A 133 -2.89 -35.06 23.99
N LEU A 134 -1.92 -34.38 23.35
CA LEU A 134 -0.84 -35.06 22.62
C LEU A 134 0.38 -35.34 23.49
N PHE A 135 0.63 -34.51 24.52
CA PHE A 135 1.80 -34.59 25.38
C PHE A 135 1.47 -34.91 26.85
N GLY A 136 0.20 -35.17 27.18
CA GLY A 136 -0.23 -35.59 28.51
C GLY A 136 -0.05 -34.53 29.60
N MET A 137 -0.01 -33.25 29.23
CA MET A 137 0.18 -32.16 30.20
C MET A 137 -1.12 -31.85 30.95
N GLU A 138 -1.38 -32.56 32.04
CA GLU A 138 -2.62 -32.43 32.85
C GLU A 138 -2.84 -31.04 33.46
N SER A 139 -1.78 -30.22 33.58
CA SER A 139 -1.84 -28.87 34.14
C SER A 139 -2.34 -27.80 33.17
N VAL A 140 -2.60 -28.14 31.91
CA VAL A 140 -2.87 -27.18 30.83
C VAL A 140 -4.21 -27.50 30.18
N SER A 141 -5.06 -26.50 29.97
CA SER A 141 -6.37 -26.70 29.34
C SER A 141 -6.84 -25.47 28.56
N ALA A 142 -7.80 -25.66 27.65
CA ALA A 142 -8.45 -24.57 26.92
C ALA A 142 -9.04 -23.50 27.84
N TYR A 143 -9.44 -23.88 29.06
CA TYR A 143 -9.96 -22.96 30.06
C TYR A 143 -8.96 -21.84 30.41
N LEU A 144 -7.65 -22.12 30.36
CA LEU A 144 -6.62 -21.10 30.59
C LEU A 144 -6.65 -19.98 29.54
N ALA A 145 -7.06 -20.28 28.29
CA ALA A 145 -7.26 -19.26 27.27
C ALA A 145 -8.44 -18.32 27.59
N VAL A 146 -9.51 -18.88 28.15
CA VAL A 146 -10.66 -18.10 28.62
C VAL A 146 -10.25 -17.21 29.79
N GLN A 147 -9.51 -17.75 30.76
CA GLN A 147 -8.99 -16.98 31.89
C GLN A 147 -8.02 -15.88 31.46
N ALA A 148 -7.14 -16.15 30.48
CA ALA A 148 -6.27 -15.13 29.91
C ALA A 148 -7.05 -14.00 29.21
N THR A 149 -8.20 -14.32 28.63
CA THR A 149 -9.09 -13.33 28.01
C THR A 149 -9.78 -12.47 29.06
N ILE A 150 -10.32 -13.09 30.11
CA ILE A 150 -10.98 -12.38 31.23
C ILE A 150 -9.98 -11.46 31.93
N THR A 151 -8.81 -12.00 32.29
CA THR A 151 -7.74 -11.22 32.96
C THR A 151 -7.24 -10.09 32.08
N GLY A 152 -7.14 -10.31 30.77
CA GLY A 152 -6.64 -9.35 29.81
C GLY A 152 -7.66 -8.34 29.28
N LEU A 153 -8.88 -8.27 29.83
CA LEU A 153 -9.95 -7.42 29.31
C LEU A 153 -9.57 -5.93 29.31
N ALA A 154 -8.86 -5.48 30.35
CA ALA A 154 -8.32 -4.12 30.42
C ALA A 154 -7.34 -3.84 29.26
N GLY A 155 -6.42 -4.77 28.98
CA GLY A 155 -5.51 -4.69 27.85
C GLY A 155 -6.24 -4.68 26.50
N ILE A 156 -7.29 -5.49 26.33
CA ILE A 156 -8.13 -5.50 25.12
C ILE A 156 -8.81 -4.14 24.92
N ALA A 157 -9.35 -3.55 25.98
CA ALA A 157 -9.96 -2.22 25.94
C ALA A 157 -8.93 -1.15 25.54
N VAL A 158 -7.74 -1.17 26.15
CA VAL A 158 -6.63 -0.26 25.78
C VAL A 158 -6.28 -0.45 24.30
N GLN A 159 -6.18 -1.69 23.82
CA GLN A 159 -5.87 -1.94 22.41
C GLN A 159 -6.94 -1.38 21.47
N ALA A 160 -8.22 -1.58 21.79
CA ALA A 160 -9.34 -1.09 21.01
C ALA A 160 -9.40 0.45 20.96
N VAL A 161 -8.96 1.14 22.00
CA VAL A 161 -8.94 2.61 22.07
C VAL A 161 -7.67 3.19 21.42
N VAL A 162 -6.51 2.58 21.65
CA VAL A 162 -5.20 3.15 21.30
C VAL A 162 -4.76 2.80 19.87
N LEU A 163 -4.98 1.57 19.40
CA LEU A 163 -4.46 1.15 18.08
C LEU A 163 -5.14 1.88 16.91
N PRO A 164 -6.47 2.06 16.85
CA PRO A 164 -7.11 2.73 15.73
C PRO A 164 -6.59 4.15 15.44
N PRO A 165 -6.47 5.07 16.43
CA PRO A 165 -5.93 6.40 16.17
C PRO A 165 -4.45 6.34 15.75
N LEU A 166 -3.64 5.47 16.37
CA LEU A 166 -2.22 5.33 16.00
C LEU A 166 -2.04 4.88 14.55
N VAL A 167 -2.80 3.87 14.11
CA VAL A 167 -2.74 3.39 12.71
C VAL A 167 -3.17 4.48 11.74
N LYS A 168 -4.29 5.18 12.01
CA LYS A 168 -4.79 6.24 11.12
C LYS A 168 -3.87 7.45 11.09
N LEU A 169 -3.25 7.81 12.22
CA LEU A 169 -2.26 8.89 12.29
C LEU A 169 -1.01 8.52 11.50
N PHE A 170 -0.52 7.28 11.67
CA PHE A 170 0.63 6.78 10.93
C PHE A 170 0.38 6.80 9.42
N GLU A 171 -0.79 6.32 8.95
CA GLU A 171 -1.15 6.33 7.53
C GLU A 171 -1.22 7.73 6.90
N ARG A 172 -1.40 8.78 7.70
CA ARG A 172 -1.38 10.17 7.23
C ARG A 172 0.02 10.78 7.16
N SER A 173 0.99 10.18 7.85
CA SER A 173 2.36 10.69 7.92
C SER A 173 3.07 10.65 6.56
N ALA A 174 4.03 11.55 6.36
CA ALA A 174 4.88 11.53 5.17
C ALA A 174 5.64 10.20 5.04
N PHE A 175 6.05 9.62 6.17
CA PHE A 175 6.76 8.35 6.22
C PHE A 175 5.92 7.17 5.67
N ALA A 176 4.61 7.14 5.94
CA ALA A 176 3.73 6.11 5.37
C ALA A 176 3.61 6.21 3.85
N ARG A 177 3.65 7.42 3.28
CA ARG A 177 3.67 7.63 1.83
C ARG A 177 4.95 7.09 1.20
N GLU A 178 6.09 7.34 1.84
CA GLU A 178 7.38 6.77 1.41
C GLU A 178 7.43 5.24 1.49
N LEU A 179 6.64 4.63 2.38
CA LEU A 179 6.51 3.18 2.52
C LEU A 179 5.55 2.56 1.48
N GLY A 180 4.90 3.36 0.63
CA GLY A 180 3.87 2.92 -0.31
C GLY A 180 2.62 2.40 0.40
N LEU A 181 2.40 2.78 1.66
CA LEU A 181 1.24 2.37 2.45
C LEU A 181 0.11 3.35 2.16
N ARG A 182 -0.66 3.07 1.11
CA ARG A 182 -1.90 3.78 0.71
C ARG A 182 -1.75 5.23 0.27
N ALA A 183 -1.22 5.44 -0.92
CA ALA A 183 -1.73 6.56 -1.69
C ALA A 183 -2.96 6.06 -2.45
N GLY A 184 -4.17 6.46 -1.99
CA GLY A 184 -5.39 6.23 -2.78
C GLY A 184 -5.25 6.92 -4.13
N LYS A 185 -5.98 6.45 -5.16
CA LYS A 185 -5.87 6.97 -6.54
C LYS A 185 -5.93 8.51 -6.61
N THR A 186 -6.80 9.14 -5.82
CA THR A 186 -6.93 10.60 -5.74
C THR A 186 -5.76 11.29 -5.04
N ALA A 187 -5.11 10.65 -4.06
CA ALA A 187 -3.94 11.20 -3.39
C ALA A 187 -2.71 11.15 -4.30
N LEU A 188 -2.51 10.01 -4.99
CA LEU A 188 -1.49 9.88 -6.04
C LEU A 188 -1.71 10.94 -7.14
N LEU A 189 -2.96 11.13 -7.55
CA LEU A 189 -3.30 12.06 -8.61
C LEU A 189 -2.99 13.51 -8.23
N ARG A 190 -3.35 13.93 -7.01
CA ARG A 190 -3.02 15.27 -6.50
C ARG A 190 -1.52 15.50 -6.41
N GLU A 191 -0.75 14.47 -6.06
CA GLU A 191 0.71 14.57 -6.04
C GLU A 191 1.27 14.71 -7.46
N ALA A 192 0.79 13.90 -8.41
CA ALA A 192 1.17 14.03 -9.81
C ALA A 192 0.85 15.43 -10.36
N ALA A 193 -0.36 15.96 -10.10
CA ALA A 193 -0.78 17.29 -10.55
C ALA A 193 0.09 18.41 -9.94
N ARG A 194 0.48 18.27 -8.67
CA ARG A 194 1.43 19.20 -8.04
C ARG A 194 2.79 19.16 -8.70
N LEU A 195 3.31 17.97 -9.01
CA LEU A 195 4.61 17.81 -9.68
C LEU A 195 4.62 18.45 -11.07
N LEU A 196 3.53 18.28 -11.83
CA LEU A 196 3.35 18.89 -13.14
C LEU A 196 3.51 20.42 -13.07
N GLN A 197 2.92 21.05 -12.05
CA GLN A 197 2.99 22.49 -11.83
C GLN A 197 4.34 22.93 -11.24
N SER A 198 4.81 22.27 -10.18
CA SER A 198 6.00 22.71 -9.44
C SER A 198 7.31 22.47 -10.18
N GLU A 199 7.39 21.40 -10.96
CA GLU A 199 8.58 21.06 -11.76
C GLU A 199 8.47 21.57 -13.21
N ASN A 200 7.37 22.25 -13.56
CA ASN A 200 7.08 22.79 -14.89
C ASN A 200 7.32 21.77 -16.02
N CYS A 201 6.92 20.52 -15.78
CA CYS A 201 7.13 19.40 -16.69
C CYS A 201 5.86 19.13 -17.53
N THR A 202 5.96 18.26 -18.53
CA THR A 202 4.84 17.91 -19.42
C THR A 202 4.15 16.62 -18.98
N LEU A 203 4.87 15.75 -18.28
CA LEU A 203 4.38 14.48 -17.76
C LEU A 203 4.96 14.23 -16.36
N ALA A 204 4.08 13.92 -15.41
CA ALA A 204 4.44 13.50 -14.06
C ALA A 204 3.69 12.21 -13.70
N VAL A 205 4.40 11.22 -13.18
CA VAL A 205 3.87 9.92 -12.80
C VAL A 205 4.23 9.64 -11.34
N VAL A 206 3.24 9.24 -10.55
CA VAL A 206 3.44 8.78 -9.17
C VAL A 206 3.04 7.31 -9.08
N PHE A 207 4.00 6.46 -8.75
CA PHE A 207 3.81 5.01 -8.72
C PHE A 207 3.08 4.58 -7.44
N ALA A 208 2.14 3.64 -7.55
CA ALA A 208 1.43 3.10 -6.39
C ALA A 208 2.37 2.43 -5.36
N GLY A 209 3.48 1.85 -5.84
CA GLY A 209 4.53 1.26 -5.01
C GLY A 209 5.51 2.27 -4.38
N GLY A 210 5.31 3.56 -4.63
CA GLY A 210 6.21 4.64 -4.22
C GLY A 210 7.26 5.00 -5.29
N GLY A 211 7.66 6.26 -5.31
CA GLY A 211 8.55 6.85 -6.33
C GLY A 211 7.80 7.71 -7.34
N ARG A 212 8.55 8.45 -8.16
CA ARG A 212 8.02 9.37 -9.17
C ARG A 212 8.86 9.37 -10.44
N PHE A 213 8.24 9.73 -11.55
CA PHE A 213 8.91 10.04 -12.82
C PHE A 213 8.36 11.36 -13.34
N THR A 214 9.24 12.25 -13.80
CA THR A 214 8.88 13.51 -14.44
C THR A 214 9.64 13.66 -15.75
N SER A 215 9.02 14.28 -16.74
CA SER A 215 9.63 14.60 -18.03
C SER A 215 9.03 15.87 -18.60
N ASP A 216 9.86 16.68 -19.24
CA ASP A 216 9.52 17.88 -20.03
C ASP A 216 9.43 17.58 -21.54
N GLY A 217 9.62 16.32 -21.94
CA GLY A 217 9.56 15.90 -23.33
C GLY A 217 8.18 16.09 -23.95
N LYS A 218 8.11 16.07 -25.28
CA LYS A 218 6.88 16.43 -26.02
C LYS A 218 6.22 15.21 -26.66
N GLY A 219 4.90 15.26 -26.78
CA GLY A 219 4.10 14.20 -27.40
C GLY A 219 4.05 12.94 -26.52
N VAL A 220 3.86 11.77 -27.13
CA VAL A 220 3.72 10.50 -26.40
C VAL A 220 5.06 9.82 -26.06
N ARG A 221 6.20 10.38 -26.51
CA ARG A 221 7.52 9.78 -26.31
C ARG A 221 7.91 9.61 -24.83
N PRO A 222 7.73 10.62 -23.95
CA PRO A 222 8.03 10.46 -22.53
C PRO A 222 7.21 9.34 -21.87
N LEU A 223 5.98 9.14 -22.32
CA LEU A 223 5.12 8.09 -21.83
C LEU A 223 5.61 6.70 -22.27
N LEU A 224 6.02 6.55 -23.54
CA LEU A 224 6.60 5.30 -24.03
C LEU A 224 7.91 4.97 -23.30
N GLU A 225 8.81 5.94 -23.13
CA GLU A 225 10.04 5.78 -22.35
C GLU A 225 9.75 5.36 -20.91
N CYS A 226 8.73 5.95 -20.29
CA CYS A 226 8.27 5.56 -18.95
C CYS A 226 7.72 4.12 -18.94
N ILE A 227 6.94 3.73 -19.94
CA ILE A 227 6.40 2.37 -20.09
C ILE A 227 7.52 1.35 -20.24
N ASP A 228 8.50 1.63 -21.10
CA ASP A 228 9.62 0.72 -21.37
C ASP A 228 10.56 0.59 -20.16
N ARG A 229 10.80 1.70 -19.45
CA ARG A 229 11.68 1.71 -18.28
C ARG A 229 11.05 1.08 -17.04
N TYR A 230 9.77 1.35 -16.77
CA TYR A 230 9.12 0.97 -15.51
C TYR A 230 8.12 -0.18 -15.63
N GLY A 231 7.64 -0.47 -16.83
CA GLY A 231 6.78 -1.62 -17.14
C GLY A 231 5.64 -1.80 -16.15
N GLY A 232 5.62 -2.96 -15.48
CA GLY A 232 4.58 -3.30 -14.50
C GLY A 232 4.45 -2.36 -13.31
N ALA A 233 5.44 -1.52 -13.00
CA ALA A 233 5.35 -0.54 -11.92
C ALA A 233 4.32 0.58 -12.18
N LEU A 234 3.91 0.77 -13.45
CA LEU A 234 2.83 1.70 -13.82
C LEU A 234 1.43 1.21 -13.44
N ARG A 235 1.27 -0.09 -13.17
CA ARG A 235 -0.02 -0.64 -12.76
C ARG A 235 -0.45 -0.03 -11.44
N GLY A 236 -1.61 0.64 -11.44
CA GLY A 236 -2.12 1.35 -10.27
C GLY A 236 -1.56 2.77 -10.09
N ALA A 237 -0.64 3.23 -10.94
CA ALA A 237 -0.11 4.58 -10.85
C ALA A 237 -1.17 5.65 -11.10
N ALA A 238 -0.86 6.88 -10.71
CA ALA A 238 -1.55 8.08 -11.16
C ALA A 238 -0.62 8.95 -11.99
N VAL A 239 -1.19 9.60 -13.00
CA VAL A 239 -0.47 10.41 -13.97
C VAL A 239 -1.06 11.81 -14.01
N ALA A 240 -0.22 12.82 -14.12
CA ALA A 240 -0.58 14.16 -14.50
C ALA A 240 0.14 14.50 -15.81
N ASP A 241 -0.60 15.00 -16.78
CA ASP A 241 -0.14 15.24 -18.14
C ASP A 241 -0.65 16.61 -18.58
N ARG A 242 0.19 17.34 -19.30
CA ARG A 242 -0.17 18.68 -19.75
C ARG A 242 -1.21 18.63 -20.87
N VAL A 243 -1.11 17.67 -21.78
CA VAL A 243 -2.03 17.52 -22.92
C VAL A 243 -2.30 16.05 -23.18
N THR A 244 -3.50 15.60 -22.83
CA THR A 244 -3.91 14.20 -23.02
C THR A 244 -4.90 14.07 -24.18
N GLY A 245 -4.41 13.52 -25.29
CA GLY A 245 -5.23 13.07 -26.42
C GLY A 245 -5.54 11.58 -26.36
N ARG A 246 -6.35 11.08 -27.31
CA ARG A 246 -6.76 9.65 -27.38
C ARG A 246 -5.56 8.69 -27.36
N ALA A 247 -4.48 9.05 -28.05
CA ALA A 247 -3.24 8.27 -28.09
C ALA A 247 -2.64 8.04 -26.70
N ALA A 248 -2.50 9.11 -25.91
CA ALA A 248 -1.98 9.01 -24.54
C ALA A 248 -2.95 8.23 -23.63
N ALA A 249 -4.26 8.45 -23.77
CA ALA A 249 -5.28 7.74 -23.01
C ALA A 249 -5.20 6.20 -23.19
N LEU A 250 -5.03 5.73 -24.44
CA LEU A 250 -4.87 4.30 -24.72
C LEU A 250 -3.55 3.74 -24.17
N LEU A 251 -2.46 4.51 -24.22
CA LEU A 251 -1.20 4.11 -23.58
C LEU A 251 -1.34 4.00 -22.06
N TYR A 252 -2.04 4.93 -21.40
CA TYR A 252 -2.33 4.86 -19.96
C TYR A 252 -3.15 3.62 -19.61
N ALA A 253 -4.17 3.30 -20.43
CA ALA A 253 -4.96 2.09 -20.27
C ALA A 253 -4.12 0.82 -20.41
N GLY A 254 -3.27 0.74 -21.44
CA GLY A 254 -2.37 -0.39 -21.66
C GLY A 254 -1.34 -0.57 -20.54
N ALA A 255 -0.88 0.54 -19.96
CA ALA A 255 0.04 0.54 -18.82
C ALA A 255 -0.61 0.17 -17.48
N GLY A 256 -1.95 0.14 -17.41
CA GLY A 256 -2.70 -0.14 -16.19
C GLY A 256 -2.73 1.03 -15.19
N VAL A 257 -2.60 2.27 -15.69
CA VAL A 257 -2.79 3.50 -14.89
C VAL A 257 -4.24 3.56 -14.38
N THR A 258 -4.44 4.04 -13.16
CA THR A 258 -5.79 4.08 -12.54
C THR A 258 -6.35 5.47 -12.33
N ALA A 259 -5.52 6.51 -12.47
CA ALA A 259 -5.95 7.90 -12.40
C ALA A 259 -5.11 8.79 -13.33
N VAL A 260 -5.75 9.72 -14.03
CA VAL A 260 -5.14 10.68 -14.95
C VAL A 260 -5.66 12.08 -14.66
N TYR A 261 -4.76 13.05 -14.61
CA TYR A 261 -5.05 14.47 -14.53
C TYR A 261 -4.52 15.11 -15.81
N ALA A 262 -5.35 15.87 -16.50
CA ALA A 262 -4.97 16.51 -17.74
C ALA A 262 -5.23 18.02 -17.68
N ALA A 263 -4.22 18.86 -17.87
CA ALA A 263 -4.48 20.31 -17.97
C ALA A 263 -5.37 20.61 -19.20
N VAL A 264 -5.09 19.94 -20.33
CA VAL A 264 -5.96 19.92 -21.51
C VAL A 264 -6.27 18.48 -21.90
N LEU A 265 -7.56 18.14 -22.00
CA LEU A 265 -8.06 16.82 -22.35
C LEU A 265 -8.92 16.89 -23.62
N SER A 266 -8.78 15.94 -24.56
CA SER A 266 -9.74 15.82 -25.68
C SER A 266 -10.97 14.98 -25.31
N GLU A 267 -12.10 15.24 -25.96
CA GLU A 267 -13.33 14.44 -25.79
C GLU A 267 -13.09 12.94 -26.07
N GLU A 268 -12.36 12.62 -27.14
CA GLU A 268 -12.00 11.24 -27.46
C GLU A 268 -11.10 10.60 -26.38
N ALA A 269 -10.22 11.37 -25.76
CA ALA A 269 -9.41 10.90 -24.64
C ALA A 269 -10.27 10.60 -23.41
N LEU A 270 -11.22 11.49 -23.10
CA LEU A 270 -12.15 11.29 -21.99
C LEU A 270 -12.96 10.00 -22.15
N ASP A 271 -13.47 9.73 -23.35
CA ASP A 271 -14.22 8.53 -23.66
C ASP A 271 -13.36 7.27 -23.53
N ALA A 272 -12.13 7.29 -24.07
CA ALA A 272 -11.19 6.19 -23.91
C ALA A 272 -10.87 5.90 -22.43
N LEU A 273 -10.55 6.93 -21.64
CA LEU A 273 -10.27 6.80 -20.22
C LEU A 273 -11.47 6.22 -19.44
N ARG A 274 -12.69 6.68 -19.74
CA ARG A 274 -13.93 6.17 -19.13
C ARG A 274 -14.19 4.71 -19.46
N LYS A 275 -14.02 4.32 -20.73
CA LYS A 275 -14.18 2.94 -21.20
C LYS A 275 -13.24 1.98 -20.46
N HIS A 276 -12.03 2.44 -20.14
CA HIS A 276 -11.04 1.68 -19.36
C HIS A 276 -11.13 1.89 -17.83
N ARG A 277 -12.17 2.56 -17.33
CA ARG A 277 -12.43 2.81 -15.89
C ARG A 277 -11.30 3.56 -15.18
N ILE A 278 -10.63 4.46 -15.88
CA ILE A 278 -9.58 5.31 -15.33
C ILE A 278 -10.25 6.54 -14.69
N HIS A 279 -9.86 6.89 -13.47
CA HIS A 279 -10.34 8.10 -12.81
C HIS A 279 -9.72 9.32 -13.48
N THR A 280 -10.53 10.28 -13.91
CA THR A 280 -10.04 11.42 -14.71
C THR A 280 -10.42 12.75 -14.07
N GLU A 281 -9.45 13.64 -13.93
CA GLU A 281 -9.63 15.05 -13.59
C GLU A 281 -8.99 15.91 -14.70
N TYR A 282 -9.54 17.09 -14.98
CA TYR A 282 -8.99 17.96 -16.01
C TYR A 282 -9.35 19.42 -15.77
N ASP A 283 -8.55 20.34 -16.30
CA ASP A 283 -8.87 21.78 -16.24
C ASP A 283 -9.70 22.21 -17.45
N THR A 284 -9.27 21.83 -18.66
CA THR A 284 -9.93 22.21 -19.91
C THR A 284 -10.25 20.98 -20.76
N LEU A 285 -11.51 20.87 -21.20
CA LEU A 285 -11.95 19.89 -22.19
C LEU A 285 -12.04 20.56 -23.56
N VAL A 286 -11.45 19.94 -24.58
CA VAL A 286 -11.49 20.41 -25.97
C VAL A 286 -12.03 19.32 -26.90
N PRO A 287 -12.63 19.67 -28.05
CA PRO A 287 -13.10 18.66 -28.98
C PRO A 287 -11.99 17.73 -29.46
N ARG A 288 -10.82 18.28 -29.84
CA ARG A 288 -9.68 17.52 -30.41
C ARG A 288 -8.34 18.17 -30.07
N ILE A 289 -7.24 17.41 -30.07
CA ILE A 289 -5.89 17.97 -29.88
C ILE A 289 -5.30 18.41 -31.23
N ALA A 290 -5.04 19.71 -31.36
CA ALA A 290 -4.39 20.27 -32.55
C ALA A 290 -2.90 19.91 -32.62
N ASN A 291 -2.36 19.85 -33.83
CA ASN A 291 -0.93 19.70 -34.06
C ASN A 291 -0.17 21.00 -33.68
N ARG A 292 1.16 20.96 -33.75
CA ARG A 292 2.00 22.11 -33.38
C ARG A 292 1.87 23.31 -34.32
N ALA A 293 1.52 23.08 -35.58
CA ALA A 293 1.31 24.13 -36.58
C ALA A 293 -0.07 24.80 -36.42
N GLY A 294 -0.98 24.20 -35.64
CA GLY A 294 -2.34 24.70 -35.43
C GLY A 294 -3.26 24.52 -36.64
N ASP A 295 -2.79 23.86 -37.69
CA ASP A 295 -3.46 23.73 -38.99
C ASP A 295 -4.17 22.37 -39.18
N GLY A 296 -4.00 21.44 -38.25
CA GLY A 296 -4.56 20.09 -38.39
C GLY A 296 -4.51 19.22 -37.12
N LEU A 297 -4.93 17.97 -37.27
CA LEU A 297 -4.96 16.99 -36.18
C LEU A 297 -3.54 16.57 -35.77
N CYS A 298 -3.34 16.30 -34.47
CA CYS A 298 -2.08 15.73 -34.00
C CYS A 298 -1.79 14.38 -34.70
N PRO A 299 -0.59 14.17 -35.28
CA PRO A 299 -0.24 12.91 -35.97
C PRO A 299 -0.42 11.65 -35.10
N MET A 300 -0.26 11.80 -33.78
CA MET A 300 -0.46 10.71 -32.83
C MET A 300 -1.94 10.38 -32.65
N GLU A 301 -2.83 11.38 -32.65
CA GLU A 301 -4.29 11.14 -32.61
C GLU A 301 -4.75 10.46 -33.90
N THR A 302 -4.24 10.91 -35.06
CA THR A 302 -4.54 10.29 -36.35
C THR A 302 -4.15 8.80 -36.39
N ALA A 303 -3.01 8.44 -35.79
CA ALA A 303 -2.51 7.06 -35.78
C ALA A 303 -3.37 6.09 -34.97
N VAL A 304 -4.25 6.59 -34.10
CA VAL A 304 -5.13 5.77 -33.24
C VAL A 304 -6.62 5.98 -33.54
N LEU A 305 -6.95 6.67 -34.64
CA LEU A 305 -8.33 6.81 -35.09
C LEU A 305 -8.96 5.42 -35.30
N GLY A 306 -10.10 5.19 -34.65
CA GLY A 306 -10.81 3.91 -34.71
C GLY A 306 -10.17 2.76 -33.93
N ILE A 307 -9.02 2.97 -33.26
CA ILE A 307 -8.39 1.95 -32.42
C ILE A 307 -8.94 2.04 -31.00
N ASP A 308 -9.42 0.90 -30.49
CA ASP A 308 -9.91 0.75 -29.11
C ASP A 308 -9.00 -0.13 -28.25
N ASP A 309 -8.23 -1.06 -28.84
CA ASP A 309 -7.34 -1.95 -28.11
C ASP A 309 -6.03 -1.22 -27.73
N PRO A 310 -5.67 -1.12 -26.44
CA PRO A 310 -4.44 -0.47 -26.01
C PRO A 310 -3.15 -1.07 -26.58
N ALA A 311 -3.10 -2.39 -26.79
CA ALA A 311 -1.90 -3.05 -27.31
C ALA A 311 -1.73 -2.75 -28.81
N GLU A 312 -2.83 -2.72 -29.57
CA GLU A 312 -2.84 -2.26 -30.95
C GLU A 312 -2.46 -0.78 -31.06
N ALA A 313 -2.98 0.08 -30.18
CA ALA A 313 -2.65 1.49 -30.15
C ALA A 313 -1.15 1.73 -29.91
N ARG A 314 -0.52 0.99 -29.00
CA ARG A 314 0.93 1.06 -28.76
C ARG A 314 1.72 0.74 -30.03
N ARG A 315 1.38 -0.35 -30.74
CA ARG A 315 2.04 -0.72 -32.00
C ARG A 315 1.86 0.34 -33.09
N ALA A 316 0.67 0.92 -33.20
CA ALA A 316 0.39 1.98 -34.19
C ALA A 316 1.21 3.25 -33.90
N LEU A 317 1.32 3.65 -32.64
CA LEU A 317 2.09 4.81 -32.21
C LEU A 317 3.59 4.64 -32.39
N GLU A 318 4.14 3.45 -32.09
CA GLU A 318 5.55 3.13 -32.33
C GLU A 318 5.91 3.21 -33.82
N ARG A 319 5.07 2.64 -34.70
CA ARG A 319 5.23 2.78 -36.16
C ARG A 319 5.20 4.25 -36.59
N LYS A 320 4.22 5.01 -36.09
CA LYS A 320 4.09 6.42 -36.48
C LYS A 320 5.27 7.28 -36.04
N LEU A 321 5.84 7.01 -34.87
CA LEU A 321 7.03 7.69 -34.38
C LEU A 321 8.27 7.36 -35.22
N ALA A 322 8.40 6.11 -35.67
CA ALA A 322 9.49 5.70 -36.57
C ALA A 322 9.40 6.42 -37.91
N GLU A 323 8.21 6.50 -38.52
CA GLU A 323 7.96 7.27 -39.75
C GLU A 323 8.35 8.74 -39.61
N LEU A 324 7.89 9.39 -38.54
CA LEU A 324 8.17 10.82 -38.30
C LEU A 324 9.63 11.10 -37.97
N SER A 325 10.38 10.11 -37.48
CA SER A 325 11.82 10.24 -37.21
C SER A 325 12.67 9.97 -38.45
N ALA A 326 12.10 9.30 -39.47
CA ALA A 326 12.77 9.00 -40.74
C ALA A 326 12.47 10.02 -41.86
N ALA A 327 11.47 10.89 -41.69
CA ALA A 327 11.15 11.94 -42.65
C ALA A 327 12.20 13.09 -42.59
N PRO A 328 12.69 13.60 -43.74
CA PRO A 328 13.55 14.79 -43.75
C PRO A 328 12.80 16.01 -43.19
N PRO A 329 13.49 16.97 -42.56
CA PRO A 329 12.83 18.17 -42.04
C PRO A 329 12.13 18.91 -43.18
N SER A 330 10.84 19.21 -42.99
CA SER A 330 10.05 20.02 -43.92
C SER A 330 10.72 21.37 -44.15
N GLU A 331 10.90 21.76 -45.41
CA GLU A 331 11.41 23.09 -45.79
C GLU A 331 10.56 24.19 -45.14
N PRO A 332 11.21 25.27 -44.65
CA PRO A 332 10.47 26.41 -44.12
C PRO A 332 9.60 27.03 -45.22
N PRO A 333 8.41 27.54 -44.88
CA PRO A 333 7.56 28.25 -45.84
C PRO A 333 8.33 29.46 -46.41
N CYS A 334 8.34 29.57 -47.75
CA CYS A 334 8.93 30.68 -48.50
C CYS A 334 8.32 32.04 -48.14
#